data_AF-A0A173YZ65-F1
#
_entry.id   AF-A0A173YZ65-F1
#
_cell.length_a   1.000
_cell.length_b   1.000
_cell.length_c   1.000
_cell.angle_alpha   90.00
_cell.angle_beta   90.00
_cell.angle_gamma   90.00
#
_symmetry.space_group_name_H-M   'P 1'
#
loop_
_entity.id
_entity.type
_entity.pdbx_description
1 polymer ?
#
loop_
_entity_poly.entity_id
_entity_poly.type
_entity_poly.pdbx_seq_one_letter_code
_entity_poly.pdbx_strand_id
1 'polypeptide(L)'
;MPTCQKKDQLCRCIDWPDEDFDVEIDHFIRNFEFLHVELEYASLDAREPVRVCRIGRCRVCGGRMCDGTTLPPEKTVRELMPTICLLAGLAFQQFGYPLPAGTSSFREVFPTLFHEEDQAFAKQWLSEPEGWHLMELCCGDGSGGTER
;
A
#
# COMPACT_ATOMS: atom_id res chain seq x y z
N MET A 1 28.13 12.72 5.71
CA MET A 1 27.22 11.61 6.08
C MET A 1 25.91 11.82 5.36
N PRO A 2 25.43 10.91 4.51
CA PRO A 2 24.16 11.10 3.84
C PRO A 2 23.04 11.00 4.88
N THR A 3 22.49 12.14 5.27
CA THR A 3 21.39 12.23 6.22
C THR A 3 20.09 11.81 5.54
N CYS A 4 19.69 10.56 5.73
CA CYS A 4 18.31 10.16 5.49
C CYS A 4 17.41 10.92 6.49
N GLN A 5 16.54 11.81 5.98
CA GLN A 5 15.74 12.78 6.76
C GLN A 5 14.32 12.31 7.11
N LYS A 6 13.96 11.04 6.97
CA LYS A 6 12.62 10.59 7.36
C LYS A 6 12.50 10.45 8.88
N LYS A 7 12.17 11.56 9.56
CA LYS A 7 11.75 11.61 10.97
C LYS A 7 10.25 11.93 11.08
N ASP A 8 9.41 11.27 10.29
CA ASP A 8 7.96 11.46 10.44
C ASP A 8 7.55 10.84 11.78
N GLN A 9 7.31 11.68 12.79
CA GLN A 9 6.87 11.25 14.12
C GLN A 9 5.47 10.62 13.99
N LEU A 10 5.20 9.56 14.76
CA LEU A 10 3.87 8.96 14.81
C LEU A 10 2.83 9.98 15.30
N CYS A 11 1.58 9.82 14.88
CA CYS A 11 0.46 10.60 15.41
C CYS A 11 0.42 10.53 16.94
N ARG A 12 0.23 11.68 17.62
CA ARG A 12 0.15 11.80 19.08
C ARG A 12 -1.15 12.43 19.56
N CYS A 13 -2.18 12.45 18.70
CA CYS A 13 -3.47 13.04 19.04
C CYS A 13 -4.22 12.25 20.11
N ILE A 14 -3.93 10.94 20.19
CA ILE A 14 -4.49 9.99 21.15
C ILE A 14 -3.35 9.10 21.68
N ASP A 15 -3.57 8.45 22.81
CA ASP A 15 -2.61 7.52 23.39
C ASP A 15 -2.79 6.11 22.82
N TRP A 16 -2.33 5.89 21.59
CA TRP A 16 -2.55 4.64 20.84
C TRP A 16 -2.38 3.31 21.61
N PRO A 17 -1.46 3.15 22.58
CA PRO A 17 -1.35 1.90 23.34
C PRO A 17 -2.43 1.71 24.43
N ASP A 18 -3.05 2.79 24.91
CA ASP A 18 -3.89 2.83 26.11
C ASP A 18 -5.35 3.26 25.82
N GLU A 19 -5.68 3.56 24.56
CA GLU A 19 -7.03 3.97 24.14
C GLU A 19 -7.91 2.78 23.76
N ASP A 20 -9.23 2.99 23.80
CA ASP A 20 -10.18 1.99 23.33
C ASP A 20 -10.12 1.88 21.79
N PHE A 21 -10.29 0.65 21.28
CA PHE A 21 -10.26 0.38 19.83
C PHE A 21 -11.23 1.28 19.02
N ASP A 22 -12.41 1.57 19.57
CA ASP A 22 -13.39 2.43 18.90
C ASP A 22 -12.88 3.88 18.76
N VAL A 23 -12.10 4.37 19.73
CA VAL A 23 -11.48 5.71 19.71
C VAL A 23 -10.36 5.75 18.69
N GLU A 24 -9.52 4.71 18.64
CA GLU A 24 -8.47 4.59 17.63
C GLU A 24 -9.04 4.61 16.21
N ILE A 25 -10.09 3.82 15.97
CA ILE A 25 -10.73 3.70 14.66
C ILE A 25 -11.46 4.99 14.27
N ASP A 26 -12.20 5.62 15.19
CA ASP A 26 -12.85 6.91 14.93
C ASP A 26 -11.81 7.99 14.60
N HIS A 27 -10.70 8.04 15.36
CA HIS A 27 -9.61 8.97 15.09
C HIS A 27 -8.98 8.72 13.72
N PHE A 28 -8.70 7.46 13.39
CA PHE A 28 -8.10 7.08 12.11
C PHE A 28 -9.02 7.46 10.94
N ILE A 29 -10.29 7.04 10.95
CA ILE A 29 -11.23 7.30 9.85
C ILE A 29 -11.40 8.81 9.58
N ARG A 30 -11.48 9.63 10.63
CA ARG A 30 -11.72 11.07 10.48
C ARG A 30 -10.48 11.85 10.07
N ASN A 31 -9.32 11.44 10.56
CA ASN A 31 -8.10 12.25 10.50
C ASN A 31 -7.03 11.67 9.59
N PHE A 32 -7.23 10.49 8.99
CA PHE A 32 -6.28 9.91 8.05
C PHE A 32 -6.33 10.61 6.68
N GLU A 33 -5.19 11.20 6.31
CA GLU A 33 -4.87 11.58 4.95
C GLU A 33 -3.94 10.53 4.36
N PHE A 34 -4.40 9.81 3.35
CA PHE A 34 -3.60 8.81 2.67
C PHE A 34 -2.43 9.47 1.94
N LEU A 35 -1.23 8.94 2.16
CA LEU A 35 -0.05 9.30 1.40
C LEU A 35 0.18 8.25 0.33
N HIS A 36 0.60 7.03 0.68
CA HIS A 36 1.01 6.00 -0.27
C HIS A 36 0.89 4.59 0.32
N VAL A 37 1.09 3.57 -0.51
CA VAL A 37 1.25 2.17 -0.07
C VAL A 37 2.73 1.85 0.07
N GLU A 38 3.10 1.15 1.13
CA GLU A 38 4.43 0.53 1.31
C GLU A 38 4.26 -0.99 1.47
N LEU A 39 5.16 -1.77 0.85
CA LEU A 39 5.30 -3.18 1.14
C LEU A 39 6.46 -3.36 2.12
N GLU A 40 6.17 -3.86 3.30
CA GLU A 40 7.15 -4.10 4.36
C GLU A 40 7.47 -5.60 4.40
N TYR A 41 8.72 -5.94 4.12
CA TYR A 41 9.24 -7.32 4.16
C TYR A 41 10.77 -7.29 4.23
N ALA A 42 11.37 -8.35 4.79
CA ALA A 42 12.83 -8.45 4.89
C ALA A 42 13.46 -9.09 3.64
N SER A 43 12.87 -10.19 3.16
CA SER A 43 13.21 -10.83 1.88
C SER A 43 11.98 -11.49 1.29
N LEU A 44 12.02 -11.84 0.00
CA LEU A 44 10.96 -12.61 -0.65
C LEU A 44 10.97 -14.11 -0.31
N ASP A 45 11.82 -14.55 0.63
CA ASP A 45 11.84 -15.94 1.07
C ASP A 45 10.62 -16.26 1.92
N ALA A 46 10.09 -17.48 1.74
CA ALA A 46 8.78 -17.94 2.23
C ALA A 46 8.68 -18.15 3.75
N ARG A 47 9.42 -17.41 4.56
CA ARG A 47 9.43 -17.53 6.03
C ARG A 47 9.43 -16.20 6.77
N GLU A 48 9.64 -15.09 6.07
CA GLU A 48 9.58 -13.77 6.67
C GLU A 48 8.19 -13.17 6.48
N PRO A 49 7.67 -12.43 7.49
CA PRO A 49 6.38 -11.79 7.38
C PRO A 49 6.40 -10.71 6.30
N VAL A 50 5.37 -10.72 5.44
CA VAL A 50 5.11 -9.67 4.46
C VAL A 50 3.91 -8.86 4.93
N ARG A 51 4.00 -7.54 4.92
CA ARG A 51 2.93 -6.65 5.33
C ARG A 51 2.67 -5.57 4.29
N VAL A 52 1.42 -5.42 3.88
CA VAL A 52 0.99 -4.33 3.00
C VAL A 52 0.49 -3.18 3.86
N CYS A 53 1.16 -2.03 3.81
CA CYS A 53 0.86 -0.89 4.67
C CYS A 53 0.29 0.28 3.87
N ARG A 54 -0.84 0.83 4.31
CA ARG A 54 -1.34 2.14 3.90
C ARG A 54 -0.71 3.18 4.82
N ILE A 55 0.12 4.03 4.24
CA ILE A 55 0.81 5.09 4.95
C ILE A 55 0.06 6.39 4.73
N GLY A 56 -0.15 7.12 5.81
CA GLY A 56 -0.80 8.41 5.78
C GLY A 56 -0.27 9.35 6.86
N ARG A 57 -0.91 10.51 6.94
CA ARG A 57 -0.68 11.51 7.98
C ARG A 57 -1.97 11.88 8.68
N CYS A 58 -1.85 12.25 9.94
CA CYS A 58 -2.94 12.83 10.69
C CYS A 58 -3.17 14.27 10.21
N ARG A 59 -4.39 14.57 9.77
CA ARG A 59 -4.80 15.93 9.36
C ARG A 59 -4.72 16.95 10.49
N VAL A 60 -4.71 16.49 11.74
CA VAL A 60 -4.65 17.35 12.93
C VAL A 60 -3.21 17.69 13.30
N CYS A 61 -2.36 16.69 13.51
CA CYS A 61 -0.99 16.90 14.02
C CYS A 61 0.11 16.74 12.97
N GLY A 62 -0.22 16.28 11.76
CA GLY A 62 0.74 15.96 10.70
C GLY A 62 1.56 14.67 10.92
N GLY A 63 1.36 13.97 12.04
CA GLY A 63 2.11 12.76 12.39
C GLY A 63 1.76 11.57 11.48
N ARG A 64 2.73 10.67 11.26
CA ARG A 64 2.57 9.45 10.46
C ARG A 64 1.54 8.52 11.09
N MET A 65 0.69 7.95 10.26
CA MET A 65 -0.25 6.90 10.61
C MET A 65 -0.07 5.74 9.63
N CYS A 66 -0.23 4.52 10.12
CA CYS A 66 -0.01 3.30 9.36
C CYS A 66 -1.11 2.31 9.66
N ASP A 67 -1.80 1.84 8.63
CA ASP A 67 -2.75 0.75 8.70
C ASP A 67 -2.29 -0.33 7.73
N GLY A 68 -1.81 -1.45 8.28
CA GLY A 68 -1.15 -2.48 7.48
C GLY A 68 -1.61 -3.88 7.85
N THR A 69 -1.79 -4.67 6.81
CA THR A 69 -2.28 -6.05 6.85
C THR A 69 -1.10 -7.00 6.72
N THR A 70 -0.82 -7.77 7.78
CA THR A 70 0.20 -8.83 7.75
C THR A 70 -0.35 -10.04 7.01
N LEU A 71 0.41 -10.55 6.05
CA LEU A 71 0.04 -11.69 5.23
C LEU A 71 0.50 -13.01 5.89
N PRO A 72 -0.16 -14.15 5.57
CA PRO A 72 0.22 -15.44 6.13
C PRO A 72 1.67 -15.82 5.82
N PRO A 73 2.50 -16.15 6.82
CA PRO A 73 3.94 -16.39 6.63
C PRO A 73 4.26 -17.76 5.98
N GLU A 74 3.31 -18.69 5.91
CA GLU A 74 3.53 -20.03 5.36
C GLU A 74 3.47 -20.08 3.83
N LYS A 75 3.14 -18.95 3.19
CA LYS A 75 3.02 -18.84 1.73
C LYS A 75 4.29 -18.26 1.13
N THR A 76 4.65 -18.76 -0.04
CA THR A 76 5.68 -18.12 -0.86
C THR A 76 5.21 -16.74 -1.32
N VAL A 77 6.13 -15.81 -1.58
CA VAL A 77 5.70 -14.49 -2.06
C VAL A 77 4.94 -14.58 -3.38
N ARG A 78 5.28 -15.54 -4.25
CA ARG A 78 4.50 -15.81 -5.47
C ARG A 78 3.03 -16.11 -5.17
N GLU A 79 2.74 -16.90 -4.13
CA GLU A 79 1.37 -17.18 -3.69
C GLU A 79 0.70 -15.98 -2.99
N LEU A 80 1.50 -15.03 -2.49
CA LEU A 80 1.02 -13.78 -1.89
C LEU A 80 0.77 -12.66 -2.90
N MET A 81 1.37 -12.74 -4.10
CA MET A 81 1.26 -11.70 -5.15
C MET A 81 -0.17 -11.26 -5.43
N PRO A 82 -1.16 -12.17 -5.58
CA PRO A 82 -2.55 -11.76 -5.80
C PRO A 82 -3.10 -10.89 -4.67
N THR A 83 -2.81 -11.26 -3.42
CA THR A 83 -3.27 -10.51 -2.23
C THR A 83 -2.56 -9.16 -2.12
N ILE A 84 -1.25 -9.11 -2.38
CA ILE A 84 -0.48 -7.87 -2.40
C ILE A 84 -1.04 -6.91 -3.46
N CYS A 85 -1.28 -7.42 -4.67
CA CYS A 85 -1.87 -6.66 -5.78
C CYS A 85 -3.24 -6.10 -5.43
N LEU A 86 -4.13 -6.93 -4.87
CA LEU A 86 -5.48 -6.52 -4.52
C LEU A 86 -5.48 -5.44 -3.41
N LEU A 87 -4.71 -5.63 -2.34
CA LEU A 87 -4.65 -4.67 -1.23
C LEU A 87 -4.08 -3.32 -1.69
N ALA A 88 -3.01 -3.34 -2.49
CA ALA A 88 -2.42 -2.12 -3.04
C ALA A 88 -3.35 -1.43 -4.05
N GLY A 89 -4.03 -2.21 -4.91
CA GLY A 89 -4.97 -1.70 -5.89
C GLY A 89 -6.21 -1.07 -5.25
N LEU A 90 -6.77 -1.69 -4.22
CA LEU A 90 -7.89 -1.13 -3.45
C LEU A 90 -7.50 0.19 -2.77
N ALA A 91 -6.30 0.28 -2.18
CA ALA A 91 -5.81 1.53 -1.62
C ALA A 91 -5.66 2.62 -2.69
N PHE A 92 -5.16 2.25 -3.87
CA PHE A 92 -5.03 3.15 -5.02
C PHE A 92 -6.39 3.70 -5.48
N GLN A 93 -7.39 2.83 -5.61
CA GLN A 93 -8.77 3.20 -6.00
C GLN A 93 -9.48 4.04 -4.93
N GLN A 94 -9.40 3.63 -3.66
CA GLN A 94 -10.14 4.25 -2.56
C GLN A 94 -9.68 5.68 -2.26
N PHE A 95 -8.37 5.93 -2.35
CA PHE A 95 -7.77 7.20 -1.91
C PHE A 95 -7.29 8.08 -3.07
N GLY A 96 -7.47 7.64 -4.32
CA GLY A 96 -7.08 8.42 -5.50
C GLY A 96 -5.59 8.78 -5.47
N TYR A 97 -4.74 7.80 -5.16
CA TYR A 97 -3.30 8.00 -4.98
C TYR A 97 -2.73 8.81 -6.16
N PRO A 98 -2.12 9.98 -5.92
CA PRO A 98 -1.49 10.73 -7.00
C PRO A 98 -0.39 9.85 -7.59
N LEU A 99 -0.54 9.49 -8.85
CA LEU A 99 0.47 8.73 -9.58
C LEU A 99 1.81 9.46 -9.48
N PRO A 100 2.91 8.75 -9.15
CA PRO A 100 4.24 9.30 -9.24
C PRO A 100 4.47 9.99 -10.60
N ALA A 101 5.19 11.10 -10.61
CA ALA A 101 5.46 11.85 -11.84
C ALA A 101 6.08 10.94 -12.91
N GLY A 102 5.45 10.89 -14.09
CA GLY A 102 5.88 10.02 -15.19
C GLY A 102 5.22 8.63 -15.20
N THR A 103 4.33 8.33 -14.26
CA THR A 103 3.49 7.12 -14.30
C THR A 103 2.05 7.44 -14.66
N SER A 104 1.40 6.54 -15.40
CA SER A 104 0.06 6.71 -15.96
C SER A 104 -0.96 5.70 -15.42
N SER A 105 -0.50 4.66 -14.73
CA SER A 105 -1.36 3.58 -14.24
C SER A 105 -0.79 2.91 -13.00
N PHE A 106 -1.68 2.28 -12.20
CA PHE A 106 -1.28 1.46 -11.06
C PHE A 106 -0.33 0.32 -11.45
N ARG A 107 -0.46 -0.21 -12.69
CA ARG A 107 0.45 -1.23 -13.24
C ARG A 107 1.92 -0.80 -13.23
N GLU A 108 2.19 0.48 -13.47
CA GLU A 108 3.56 1.03 -13.45
C GLU A 108 4.06 1.28 -12.02
N VAL A 109 3.15 1.60 -11.09
CA VAL A 109 3.45 1.83 -9.68
C VAL A 109 3.69 0.53 -8.93
N PHE A 110 2.94 -0.52 -9.23
CA PHE A 110 2.96 -1.76 -8.45
C PHE A 110 4.37 -2.37 -8.26
N PRO A 111 5.22 -2.49 -9.29
CA PRO A 111 6.59 -2.97 -9.09
C PRO A 111 7.43 -2.10 -8.17
N THR A 112 7.14 -0.79 -8.07
CA THR A 112 7.89 0.15 -7.23
C THR A 112 7.58 -0.01 -5.74
N LEU A 113 6.55 -0.79 -5.38
CA LEU A 113 6.27 -1.15 -3.99
C LEU A 113 7.30 -2.13 -3.43
N PHE A 114 7.99 -2.88 -4.30
CA PHE A 114 9.01 -3.85 -3.93
C PHE A 114 10.39 -3.17 -3.79
N HIS A 115 11.26 -3.77 -2.98
CA HIS A 115 12.68 -3.41 -2.95
C HIS A 115 13.29 -3.47 -4.35
N GLU A 116 14.32 -2.65 -4.59
CA GLU A 116 14.88 -2.45 -5.93
C GLU A 116 15.34 -3.76 -6.58
N GLU A 117 15.96 -4.64 -5.79
CA GLU A 117 16.42 -5.98 -6.17
C GLU A 117 15.28 -6.91 -6.63
N ASP A 118 14.06 -6.68 -6.15
CA ASP A 118 12.90 -7.56 -6.34
C ASP A 118 11.94 -7.05 -7.42
N GLN A 119 12.12 -5.82 -7.91
CA GLN A 119 11.19 -5.24 -8.89
C GLN A 119 11.14 -6.03 -10.20
N ALA A 120 12.23 -6.71 -10.57
CA ALA A 120 12.27 -7.58 -11.73
C ALA A 120 11.30 -8.75 -11.60
N PHE A 121 11.21 -9.34 -10.40
CA PHE A 121 10.26 -10.41 -10.08
C PHE A 121 8.82 -9.91 -10.20
N ALA A 122 8.51 -8.75 -9.62
CA ALA A 122 7.17 -8.17 -9.71
C ALA A 122 6.76 -7.88 -11.17
N LYS A 123 7.67 -7.30 -11.98
CA LYS A 123 7.44 -7.03 -13.42
C LYS A 123 7.22 -8.32 -14.21
N GLN A 124 7.97 -9.37 -13.89
CA GLN A 124 7.78 -10.69 -14.50
C GLN A 124 6.38 -11.24 -14.19
N TRP A 125 5.97 -11.23 -12.92
CA TRP A 125 4.64 -11.71 -12.52
C TRP A 125 3.51 -10.92 -13.19
N LEU A 126 3.65 -9.60 -13.37
CA LEU A 126 2.69 -8.78 -14.12
C LEU A 126 2.59 -9.09 -15.62
N SER A 127 3.57 -9.80 -16.16
CA SER A 127 3.57 -10.27 -17.55
C SER A 127 2.93 -11.66 -17.69
N GLU A 128 2.66 -12.34 -16.56
CA GLU A 128 1.95 -13.61 -16.52
C GLU A 128 0.42 -13.38 -16.54
N PRO A 129 -0.38 -14.38 -16.99
CA PRO A 129 -1.83 -14.22 -17.10
C PRO A 129 -2.54 -13.82 -15.80
N GLU A 130 -2.09 -14.36 -14.66
CA GLU A 130 -2.64 -14.05 -13.34
C GLU A 130 -2.44 -12.58 -12.98
N GLY A 131 -1.20 -12.08 -13.10
CA GLY A 131 -0.88 -10.68 -12.81
C GLY A 131 -1.56 -9.71 -13.78
N TRP A 132 -1.65 -10.08 -15.06
CA TRP A 132 -2.36 -9.28 -16.05
C TRP A 132 -3.85 -9.13 -15.72
N HIS A 133 -4.54 -10.23 -15.42
CA HIS A 133 -5.97 -10.21 -15.11
C HIS A 133 -6.29 -9.39 -13.84
N LEU A 134 -5.48 -9.53 -12.79
CA LEU A 134 -5.68 -8.77 -11.56
C LEU A 134 -5.41 -7.27 -11.75
N MET A 135 -4.48 -6.91 -12.65
CA MET A 135 -4.26 -5.52 -12.99
C MET A 135 -5.47 -4.89 -13.68
N GLU A 136 -6.18 -5.62 -14.55
CA GLU A 136 -7.44 -5.11 -15.12
C GLU A 136 -8.51 -4.87 -14.06
N LEU A 137 -8.62 -5.74 -13.05
CA LEU A 137 -9.57 -5.56 -11.96
C LEU A 137 -9.21 -4.36 -11.06
N CYS A 138 -7.91 -4.18 -10.78
CA CYS A 138 -7.42 -3.07 -9.95
C CYS A 138 -7.39 -1.73 -10.70
N CYS A 139 -7.22 -1.76 -12.03
CA CYS A 139 -7.20 -0.59 -12.90
C CYS A 139 -8.53 -0.36 -13.63
N GLY A 140 -9.58 -1.12 -13.30
CA GLY A 140 -10.87 -1.11 -13.96
C GLY A 140 -11.40 0.31 -14.14
N ASP A 141 -11.66 0.65 -15.39
CA ASP A 141 -11.84 2.00 -15.89
C ASP A 141 -12.76 2.88 -15.03
N GLY A 142 -12.37 4.14 -14.88
CA GLY A 142 -13.28 5.26 -14.63
C GLY A 142 -14.23 5.53 -15.82
N SER A 143 -14.77 4.48 -16.45
CA SER A 143 -15.80 4.53 -17.48
C SER A 143 -17.19 4.60 -16.84
N GLY A 144 -17.36 5.50 -15.88
CA GLY A 144 -18.64 5.88 -15.31
C GLY A 144 -19.21 7.09 -16.03
N GLY A 145 -19.93 6.86 -17.13
CA GLY A 145 -21.01 7.74 -17.58
C GLY A 145 -20.67 8.91 -18.50
N THR A 146 -20.87 8.69 -19.80
CA THR A 146 -21.64 9.63 -20.62
C THR A 146 -22.52 8.84 -21.58
N GLU A 147 -23.69 8.42 -21.10
CA GLU A 147 -24.85 8.27 -21.96
C GLU A 147 -25.41 9.68 -22.21
N ARG A 148 -25.43 10.09 -23.47
CA ARG A 148 -26.30 11.14 -24.00
C ARG A 148 -27.09 10.56 -25.15
#